data_AF-A0A0G1YXW6-F1
#
_entry.id   AF-A0A0G1YXW6-F1
#
_cell.length_a   1.000
_cell.length_b   1.000
_cell.length_c   1.000
_cell.angle_alpha   90.00
_cell.angle_beta   90.00
_cell.angle_gamma   90.00
#
_symmetry.space_group_name_H-M   'P 1'
#
loop_
_entity.id
_entity.type
_entity.pdbx_description
1 polymer ?
#
loop_
_entity_poly.entity_id
_entity_poly.type
_entity_poly.pdbx_seq_one_letter_code
_entity_poly.pdbx_strand_id
1 'polypeptide(L)'
;MKLAADIRNSFYSPETYQNLRSSGFGRAVRFSFIASLISAIAALIMMVITFYPFMNATFIEQLVAFYPSELVVTINNGVVSTNVEEPYTISFPDRVEANTNDGPGNFVVIDTTEALTLEDVKAYDAWIVLGKSTLYAAGANELRAIDLSGNKEEIIISKSFVEEIARKAKPFVTAGIVLLPLIASLFLLLFGMIGYLILGIFGALAAMLIARVGDMRLHYREGYVVSLYAIIPVAVFDAATDFIESGNSFWLGLAVFLVVLVANLHARRDASTVA
;
A
#
# COMPACT_ATOMS: atom_id res chain seq x y z
N MET A 1 -4.34 -29.55 -6.85
CA MET A 1 -5.81 -29.73 -6.92
C MET A 1 -6.58 -29.57 -5.59
N LYS A 2 -5.97 -29.66 -4.40
CA LYS A 2 -6.71 -29.49 -3.12
C LYS A 2 -7.05 -28.03 -2.75
N LEU A 3 -6.21 -27.06 -3.11
CA LEU A 3 -6.39 -25.65 -2.72
C LEU A 3 -7.66 -25.00 -3.30
N ALA A 4 -7.88 -25.14 -4.61
CA ALA A 4 -9.07 -24.57 -5.27
C ALA A 4 -10.37 -25.19 -4.74
N ALA A 5 -10.36 -26.49 -4.42
CA ALA A 5 -11.49 -27.16 -3.78
C ALA A 5 -11.71 -26.61 -2.36
N ASP A 6 -10.65 -26.42 -1.57
CA ASP A 6 -10.76 -25.84 -0.22
C ASP A 6 -11.33 -24.42 -0.25
N ILE A 7 -10.92 -23.58 -1.22
CA ILE A 7 -11.45 -22.22 -1.42
C ILE A 7 -12.92 -22.29 -1.87
N ARG A 8 -13.26 -23.12 -2.85
CA ARG A 8 -14.66 -23.25 -3.30
C ARG A 8 -15.57 -23.72 -2.17
N ASN A 9 -15.15 -24.74 -1.43
CA ASN A 9 -15.93 -25.35 -0.36
C ASN A 9 -16.04 -24.44 0.88
N SER A 10 -15.18 -23.42 1.02
CA SER A 10 -15.26 -22.49 2.15
C SER A 10 -16.44 -21.53 2.02
N PHE A 11 -16.89 -21.23 0.81
CA PHE A 11 -18.12 -20.46 0.57
C PHE A 11 -19.36 -21.26 0.98
N TYR A 12 -19.51 -22.47 0.46
CA TYR A 12 -20.66 -23.32 0.78
C TYR A 12 -20.34 -24.81 0.60
N SER A 13 -20.14 -25.49 1.72
CA SER A 13 -20.06 -26.94 1.83
C SER A 13 -20.38 -27.36 3.28
N PRO A 14 -21.67 -27.50 3.63
CA PRO A 14 -22.08 -27.86 4.99
C PRO A 14 -21.38 -29.12 5.52
N GLU A 15 -21.20 -30.12 4.66
CA GLU A 15 -20.49 -31.36 4.99
C GLU A 15 -19.02 -31.10 5.39
N THR A 16 -18.33 -30.22 4.66
CA THR A 16 -16.95 -29.83 5.00
C THR A 16 -16.90 -29.18 6.37
N TYR A 17 -17.78 -28.23 6.65
CA TYR A 17 -17.87 -27.56 7.95
C TYR A 17 -18.13 -28.52 9.12
N GLN A 18 -18.91 -29.58 8.91
CA GLN A 18 -19.11 -30.63 9.92
C GLN A 18 -17.85 -31.47 10.12
N ASN A 19 -17.20 -31.87 9.03
CA ASN A 19 -15.96 -32.64 9.05
C ASN A 19 -14.78 -31.84 9.63
N LEU A 20 -14.89 -30.51 9.71
CA LEU A 20 -13.87 -29.67 10.34
C LEU A 20 -13.81 -29.81 11.86
N ARG A 21 -14.88 -30.29 12.50
CA ARG A 21 -14.96 -30.44 13.96
C ARG A 21 -13.91 -31.40 14.53
N SER A 22 -13.64 -32.49 13.81
CA SER A 22 -12.61 -33.46 14.18
C SER A 22 -11.18 -33.07 13.77
N SER A 23 -10.98 -31.85 13.25
CA SER A 23 -9.70 -31.43 12.70
C SER A 23 -8.66 -31.06 13.76
N GLY A 24 -7.39 -31.24 13.41
CA GLY A 24 -6.25 -30.69 14.13
C GLY A 24 -6.08 -29.19 13.97
N PHE A 25 -5.38 -28.54 14.92
CA PHE A 25 -4.97 -27.13 14.84
C PHE A 25 -4.12 -26.83 13.58
N GLY A 26 -3.41 -27.82 13.03
CA GLY A 26 -2.69 -27.66 11.76
C GLY A 26 -3.58 -27.26 10.58
N ARG A 27 -4.87 -27.65 10.58
CA ARG A 27 -5.81 -27.16 9.54
C ARG A 27 -6.14 -25.68 9.73
N ALA A 28 -6.26 -25.21 10.98
CA ALA A 28 -6.45 -23.80 11.29
C ALA A 28 -5.30 -22.95 10.72
N VAL A 29 -4.04 -23.33 11.01
CA VAL A 29 -2.85 -22.65 10.47
C VAL A 29 -2.83 -22.66 8.94
N ARG A 30 -3.24 -23.77 8.32
CA ARG A 30 -3.36 -23.86 6.86
C ARG A 30 -4.40 -22.89 6.29
N PHE A 31 -5.57 -22.76 6.93
CA PHE A 31 -6.61 -21.86 6.45
C PHE A 31 -6.25 -20.39 6.63
N SER A 32 -5.63 -20.02 7.76
CA SER A 32 -5.08 -18.67 7.93
C SER A 32 -4.00 -18.37 6.89
N PHE A 33 -3.14 -19.34 6.57
CA PHE A 33 -2.16 -19.19 5.49
C PHE A 33 -2.82 -18.95 4.12
N ILE A 34 -3.86 -19.72 3.78
CA ILE A 34 -4.59 -19.55 2.51
C ILE A 34 -5.24 -18.17 2.42
N ALA A 35 -5.94 -17.74 3.47
CA ALA A 35 -6.55 -16.41 3.53
C ALA A 35 -5.50 -15.31 3.36
N SER A 36 -4.38 -15.41 4.09
CA SER A 36 -3.26 -14.44 3.99
C SER A 36 -2.62 -14.42 2.62
N LEU A 37 -2.51 -15.59 1.98
CA LEU A 37 -1.96 -15.70 0.64
C LEU A 37 -2.86 -15.00 -0.38
N ILE A 38 -4.18 -15.15 -0.27
CA ILE A 38 -5.15 -14.46 -1.13
C ILE A 38 -4.99 -12.94 -0.98
N SER A 39 -4.99 -12.44 0.26
CA SER A 39 -4.86 -11.01 0.54
C SER A 39 -3.51 -10.45 0.10
N ALA A 40 -2.41 -11.19 0.31
CA ALA A 40 -1.07 -10.78 -0.13
C ALA A 40 -0.95 -10.73 -1.66
N ILE A 41 -1.54 -11.69 -2.38
CA ILE A 41 -1.57 -11.67 -3.85
C ILE A 41 -2.41 -10.49 -4.36
N ALA A 42 -3.57 -10.24 -3.77
CA ALA A 42 -4.42 -9.11 -4.15
C ALA A 42 -3.70 -7.78 -3.95
N ALA A 43 -3.08 -7.58 -2.77
CA ALA A 43 -2.28 -6.41 -2.47
C ALA A 43 -1.07 -6.26 -3.41
N LEU A 44 -0.39 -7.36 -3.76
CA LEU A 44 0.70 -7.34 -4.74
C LEU A 44 0.23 -6.85 -6.10
N ILE A 45 -0.90 -7.38 -6.60
CA ILE A 45 -1.46 -6.98 -7.89
C ILE A 45 -1.83 -5.50 -7.86
N MET A 46 -2.52 -5.04 -6.82
CA MET A 46 -2.88 -3.62 -6.66
C MET A 46 -1.63 -2.74 -6.60
N MET A 47 -0.64 -3.11 -5.80
CA MET A 47 0.61 -2.37 -5.71
C MET A 47 1.32 -2.32 -7.06
N VAL A 48 1.38 -3.42 -7.80
CA VAL A 48 1.96 -3.41 -9.15
C VAL A 48 1.17 -2.47 -10.06
N ILE A 49 -0.16 -2.55 -10.11
CA ILE A 49 -0.99 -1.69 -10.97
C ILE A 49 -0.80 -0.20 -10.60
N THR A 50 -0.92 0.15 -9.33
CA THR A 50 -0.84 1.53 -8.83
C THR A 50 0.56 2.11 -9.03
N PHE A 51 1.60 1.33 -8.73
CA PHE A 51 2.96 1.83 -8.83
C PHE A 51 3.54 1.71 -10.23
N TYR A 52 3.03 0.84 -11.11
CA TYR A 52 3.62 0.58 -12.44
C TYR A 52 3.97 1.85 -13.24
N PRO A 53 3.12 2.89 -13.30
CA PRO A 53 3.46 4.14 -13.97
C PRO A 53 4.72 4.82 -13.42
N PHE A 54 4.92 4.78 -12.10
CA PHE A 54 6.11 5.28 -11.40
C PHE A 54 7.31 4.34 -11.53
N MET A 55 7.05 3.06 -11.78
CA MET A 55 8.05 2.00 -11.85
C MET A 55 8.65 1.82 -13.26
N ASN A 56 8.13 2.48 -14.28
CA ASN A 56 8.78 2.43 -15.59
C ASN A 56 10.09 3.24 -15.54
N ALA A 57 11.19 2.68 -16.08
CA ALA A 57 12.51 3.32 -16.13
C ALA A 57 12.48 4.72 -16.78
N THR A 58 11.42 5.02 -17.52
CA THR A 58 11.10 6.35 -18.03
C THR A 58 10.98 7.42 -16.95
N PHE A 59 10.62 7.11 -15.69
CA PHE A 59 10.54 8.13 -14.65
C PHE A 59 11.91 8.76 -14.36
N ILE A 60 12.96 7.95 -14.24
CA ILE A 60 14.33 8.44 -14.03
C ILE A 60 14.82 9.22 -15.25
N GLU A 61 14.52 8.74 -16.45
CA GLU A 61 14.86 9.43 -17.69
C GLU A 61 14.09 10.75 -17.86
N GLN A 62 12.83 10.81 -17.41
CA GLN A 62 12.01 12.00 -17.35
C GLN A 62 12.55 13.01 -16.35
N LEU A 63 12.96 12.58 -15.14
CA LEU A 63 13.59 13.46 -14.15
C LEU A 63 14.87 14.13 -14.72
N VAL A 64 15.69 13.36 -15.43
CA VAL A 64 16.86 13.91 -16.12
C VAL A 64 16.46 14.89 -17.22
N ALA A 65 15.39 14.58 -17.96
CA ALA A 65 14.88 15.45 -19.02
C ALA A 65 14.30 16.77 -18.48
N PHE A 66 13.75 16.78 -17.26
CA PHE A 66 13.22 17.99 -16.62
C PHE A 66 14.29 18.93 -16.12
N TYR A 67 15.51 18.44 -15.94
CA TYR A 67 16.62 19.30 -15.56
C TYR A 67 17.11 20.11 -16.78
N PRO A 68 16.97 21.46 -16.77
CA PRO A 68 17.36 22.30 -17.90
C PRO A 68 18.86 22.17 -18.17
N SER A 69 19.24 22.13 -19.45
CA SER A 69 20.65 21.92 -19.84
C SER A 69 21.57 23.08 -19.48
N GLU A 70 21.01 24.28 -19.45
CA GLU A 70 21.68 25.52 -19.15
C GLU A 70 21.82 25.76 -17.64
N LEU A 71 21.02 25.10 -16.80
CA LEU A 71 21.00 25.36 -15.37
C LEU A 71 22.20 24.69 -14.68
N VAL A 72 22.95 25.49 -13.93
CA VAL A 72 24.03 25.07 -13.04
C VAL A 72 23.78 25.72 -11.70
N VAL A 73 23.52 24.89 -10.70
CA VAL A 73 23.37 25.33 -9.31
C VAL A 73 24.65 24.99 -8.57
N THR A 74 25.30 25.99 -7.99
CA THR A 74 26.52 25.81 -7.20
C THR A 74 26.20 26.08 -5.75
N ILE A 75 26.52 25.13 -4.88
CA ILE A 75 26.44 25.29 -3.42
C ILE A 75 27.85 25.33 -2.89
N ASN A 76 28.28 26.46 -2.34
CA ASN A 76 29.62 26.65 -1.81
C ASN A 76 29.55 27.30 -0.43
N ASN A 77 30.05 26.62 0.60
CA ASN A 77 29.97 27.04 2.00
C ASN A 77 28.53 27.40 2.42
N GLY A 78 27.57 26.57 2.00
CA GLY A 78 26.15 26.74 2.29
C GLY A 78 25.47 27.93 1.60
N VAL A 79 26.16 28.59 0.67
CA VAL A 79 25.59 29.63 -0.19
C VAL A 79 25.32 29.03 -1.56
N VAL A 80 24.07 29.11 -1.98
CA VAL A 80 23.59 28.70 -3.29
C VAL A 80 23.73 29.87 -4.27
N SER A 81 24.20 29.57 -5.48
CA SER A 81 24.19 30.48 -6.62
C SER A 81 23.80 29.74 -7.89
N THR A 82 23.31 30.47 -8.88
CA THR A 82 22.98 29.92 -10.21
C THR A 82 23.63 30.73 -11.32
N ASN A 83 23.64 30.18 -12.53
CA ASN A 83 24.11 30.86 -13.74
C ASN A 83 22.96 31.40 -14.63
N VAL A 84 21.71 31.31 -14.16
CA VAL A 84 20.51 31.72 -14.91
C VAL A 84 19.90 32.97 -14.29
N GLU A 85 18.94 33.59 -14.99
CA GLU A 85 18.18 34.72 -14.44
C GLU A 85 17.18 34.21 -13.40
N GLU A 86 17.14 34.88 -12.25
CA GLU A 86 16.33 34.50 -11.08
C GLU A 86 15.16 35.49 -10.87
N PRO A 87 13.99 35.04 -10.39
CA PRO A 87 13.67 33.68 -9.98
C PRO A 87 13.49 32.72 -11.17
N TYR A 88 14.10 31.54 -11.08
CA TYR A 88 14.05 30.53 -12.14
C TYR A 88 13.07 29.41 -11.76
N THR A 89 12.10 29.14 -12.62
CA THR A 89 11.02 28.18 -12.35
C THR A 89 11.15 26.93 -13.22
N ILE A 90 11.06 25.76 -12.59
CA ILE A 90 10.94 24.46 -13.23
C ILE A 90 9.51 23.96 -12.99
N SER A 91 8.70 23.99 -14.04
CA SER A 91 7.32 23.52 -14.01
C SER A 91 7.23 22.00 -14.12
N PHE A 92 6.08 21.43 -13.76
CA PHE A 92 5.81 20.04 -14.06
C PHE A 92 5.77 19.80 -15.57
N PRO A 93 6.16 18.62 -16.04
CA PRO A 93 5.83 18.21 -17.40
C PRO A 93 4.30 18.14 -17.60
N ASP A 94 3.84 18.45 -18.80
CA ASP A 94 2.43 18.38 -19.23
C ASP A 94 1.71 17.04 -18.90
N ARG A 95 2.47 15.96 -18.65
CA ARG A 95 1.94 14.63 -18.32
C ARG A 95 1.65 14.40 -16.84
N VAL A 96 2.20 15.22 -15.92
CA VAL A 96 2.05 15.04 -14.46
C VAL A 96 0.93 15.91 -13.89
N GLU A 97 0.58 17.02 -14.56
CA GLU A 97 -0.49 17.94 -14.12
C GLU A 97 -1.88 17.28 -14.02
N ALA A 98 -2.13 16.18 -14.74
CA ALA A 98 -3.45 15.54 -14.81
C ALA A 98 -3.94 14.91 -13.49
N ASN A 99 -3.08 14.78 -12.46
CA ASN A 99 -3.42 14.11 -11.20
C ASN A 99 -3.18 14.95 -9.93
N THR A 100 -2.76 16.21 -10.05
CA THR A 100 -2.42 17.06 -8.89
C THR A 100 -3.36 18.26 -8.77
N ASN A 101 -4.67 18.03 -8.64
CA ASN A 101 -5.62 19.13 -8.42
C ASN A 101 -5.49 19.80 -7.04
N ASP A 102 -4.76 19.20 -6.10
CA ASP A 102 -4.57 19.69 -4.72
C ASP A 102 -3.12 20.11 -4.40
N GLY A 103 -2.25 20.26 -5.40
CA GLY A 103 -0.82 20.54 -5.21
C GLY A 103 -0.34 21.87 -5.79
N PRO A 104 0.83 22.38 -5.36
CA PRO A 104 1.46 23.53 -5.98
C PRO A 104 1.71 23.35 -7.48
N GLY A 105 1.51 24.42 -8.26
CA GLY A 105 1.62 24.38 -9.73
C GLY A 105 3.05 24.24 -10.26
N ASN A 106 4.06 24.65 -9.49
CA ASN A 106 5.47 24.55 -9.87
C ASN A 106 6.19 23.40 -9.15
N PHE A 107 7.18 22.79 -9.80
CA PHE A 107 7.97 21.74 -9.17
C PHE A 107 9.09 22.33 -8.32
N VAL A 108 9.95 23.16 -8.92
CA VAL A 108 11.06 23.83 -8.23
C VAL A 108 11.10 25.30 -8.63
N VAL A 109 11.28 26.19 -7.66
CA VAL A 109 11.64 27.59 -7.90
C VAL A 109 13.00 27.86 -7.26
N ILE A 110 13.89 28.55 -7.97
CA ILE A 110 15.21 28.92 -7.48
C ILE A 110 15.28 30.44 -7.42
N ASP A 111 15.47 30.98 -6.21
CA ASP A 111 15.62 32.41 -5.96
C ASP A 111 16.65 32.64 -4.85
N THR A 112 17.85 33.03 -5.25
CA THR A 112 19.00 33.29 -4.37
C THR A 112 19.29 34.78 -4.21
N THR A 113 18.44 35.65 -4.77
CA THR A 113 18.66 37.10 -4.83
C THR A 113 18.57 37.75 -3.44
N GLU A 114 17.54 37.39 -2.67
CA GLU A 114 17.27 37.94 -1.34
C GLU A 114 16.98 36.86 -0.29
N ALA A 115 16.87 37.27 0.98
CA ALA A 115 16.47 36.38 2.06
C ALA A 115 14.95 36.13 1.98
N LEU A 116 14.57 34.99 1.43
CA LEU A 116 13.18 34.58 1.26
C LEU A 116 12.42 34.54 2.59
N THR A 117 11.26 35.19 2.64
CA THR A 117 10.30 35.04 3.73
C THR A 117 9.36 33.86 3.47
N LEU A 118 8.65 33.41 4.50
CA LEU A 118 7.64 32.36 4.36
C LEU A 118 6.48 32.76 3.43
N GLU A 119 6.22 34.06 3.29
CA GLU A 119 5.17 34.58 2.42
C GLU A 119 5.61 34.49 0.95
N ASP A 120 6.88 34.81 0.65
CA ASP A 120 7.46 34.67 -0.69
C ASP A 120 7.46 33.22 -1.15
N VAL A 121 7.86 32.30 -0.26
CA VAL A 121 7.87 30.85 -0.56
C VAL A 121 6.48 30.33 -0.89
N LYS A 122 5.44 30.80 -0.18
CA LYS A 122 4.05 30.44 -0.48
C LYS A 122 3.56 31.06 -1.79
N ALA A 123 4.00 32.27 -2.13
CA ALA A 123 3.63 32.96 -3.35
C ALA A 123 4.16 32.27 -4.61
N TYR A 124 5.30 31.58 -4.50
CA TYR A 124 5.88 30.82 -5.62
C TYR A 124 5.09 29.59 -6.05
N ASP A 125 4.15 29.12 -5.21
CA ASP A 125 3.31 27.96 -5.49
C ASP A 125 4.12 26.76 -6.01
N ALA A 126 5.19 26.41 -5.28
CA ALA A 126 6.13 25.37 -5.68
C ALA A 126 6.31 24.29 -4.60
N TRP A 127 6.59 23.06 -5.02
CA TRP A 127 6.93 21.97 -4.10
C TRP A 127 8.26 22.21 -3.39
N ILE A 128 9.24 22.77 -4.09
CA ILE A 128 10.56 23.07 -3.56
C ILE A 128 10.92 24.50 -3.96
N VAL A 129 11.34 25.31 -2.98
CA VAL A 129 11.92 26.63 -3.23
C VAL A 129 13.35 26.64 -2.71
N LEU A 130 14.30 26.83 -3.60
CA LEU A 130 15.72 26.90 -3.28
C LEU A 130 16.14 28.36 -3.10
N GLY A 131 16.32 28.74 -1.84
CA GLY A 131 16.85 30.04 -1.44
C GLY A 131 18.38 30.08 -1.41
N LYS A 132 18.92 31.27 -1.11
CA LYS A 132 20.37 31.50 -1.00
C LYS A 132 21.10 30.60 0.00
N SER A 133 20.47 30.24 1.11
CA SER A 133 21.07 29.37 2.14
C SER A 133 20.08 28.39 2.75
N THR A 134 18.88 28.30 2.20
CA THR A 134 17.79 27.51 2.77
C THR A 134 17.00 26.88 1.65
N LEU A 135 16.76 25.58 1.75
CA LEU A 135 15.83 24.87 0.90
C LEU A 135 14.50 24.75 1.63
N TYR A 136 13.44 25.25 1.03
CA TYR A 136 12.08 25.12 1.52
C TYR A 136 11.37 24.01 0.75
N ALA A 137 10.73 23.09 1.46
CA ALA A 137 9.92 22.03 0.87
C ALA A 137 8.49 22.12 1.39
N ALA A 138 7.53 22.10 0.48
CA ALA A 138 6.11 22.01 0.80
C ALA A 138 5.78 20.58 1.27
N GLY A 139 5.29 20.45 2.49
CA GLY A 139 4.68 19.23 3.01
C GLY A 139 3.15 19.32 3.00
N ALA A 140 2.46 18.24 3.36
CA ALA A 140 1.00 18.16 3.32
C ALA A 140 0.29 19.26 4.12
N ASN A 141 0.88 19.74 5.23
CA ASN A 141 0.30 20.81 6.07
C ASN A 141 1.35 21.81 6.60
N GLU A 142 2.62 21.67 6.24
CA GLU A 142 3.70 22.47 6.80
C GLU A 142 4.78 22.74 5.76
N LEU A 143 5.39 23.92 5.86
CA LEU A 143 6.59 24.26 5.10
C LEU A 143 7.81 23.83 5.92
N ARG A 144 8.69 23.02 5.34
CA ARG A 144 9.93 22.59 5.99
C ARG A 144 11.11 23.38 5.43
N ALA A 145 11.79 24.10 6.30
CA ALA A 145 13.03 24.81 5.97
C ALA A 145 14.24 23.93 6.34
N ILE A 146 15.13 23.71 5.38
CA ILE A 146 16.38 22.96 5.55
C ILE A 146 17.52 23.95 5.34
N ASP A 147 18.27 24.22 6.41
CA ASP A 147 19.43 25.10 6.36
C ASP A 147 20.60 24.41 5.64
N LEU A 148 21.17 25.09 4.64
CA LEU A 148 22.29 24.61 3.84
C LEU A 148 23.65 25.09 4.40
N SER A 149 23.66 26.00 5.38
CA SER A 149 24.86 26.60 5.98
C SER A 149 25.89 25.58 6.52
N GLY A 150 25.43 24.39 6.89
CA GLY A 150 26.28 23.31 7.40
C GLY A 150 27.18 22.66 6.35
N ASN A 151 26.94 22.90 5.05
CA ASN A 151 27.65 22.23 3.98
C ASN A 151 28.91 23.01 3.54
N LYS A 152 30.09 22.45 3.86
CA LYS A 152 31.39 23.10 3.60
C LYS A 152 32.02 22.72 2.27
N GLU A 153 31.52 21.65 1.64
CA GLU A 153 32.04 21.20 0.35
C GLU A 153 31.34 21.93 -0.80
N GLU A 154 32.10 22.21 -1.86
CA GLU A 154 31.53 22.76 -3.08
C GLU A 154 30.81 21.66 -3.85
N ILE A 155 29.51 21.86 -4.09
CA ILE A 155 28.66 20.95 -4.87
C ILE A 155 28.16 21.70 -6.09
N ILE A 156 28.46 21.18 -7.27
CA ILE A 156 28.00 21.72 -8.55
C ILE A 156 26.95 20.76 -9.11
N ILE A 157 25.70 21.19 -9.05
CA ILE A 157 24.55 20.48 -9.60
C ILE A 157 24.36 20.97 -11.03
N SER A 158 24.86 20.21 -11.97
CA SER A 158 24.68 20.42 -13.41
C SER A 158 23.87 19.26 -14.01
N LYS A 159 23.48 19.39 -15.28
CA LYS A 159 22.80 18.30 -15.99
C LYS A 159 23.62 17.00 -16.00
N SER A 160 24.93 17.08 -16.18
CA SER A 160 25.80 15.89 -16.17
C SER A 160 25.88 15.24 -14.80
N PHE A 161 25.84 16.03 -13.72
CA PHE A 161 25.76 15.53 -12.34
C PHE A 161 24.44 14.78 -12.10
N VAL A 162 23.32 15.37 -12.52
CA VAL A 162 21.98 14.73 -12.41
C VAL A 162 21.93 13.45 -13.23
N GLU A 163 22.46 13.44 -14.46
CA GLU A 163 22.58 12.24 -15.30
C GLU A 163 23.42 11.15 -14.63
N GLU A 164 24.53 11.52 -13.97
CA GLU A 164 25.37 10.55 -13.27
C GLU A 164 24.65 9.94 -12.07
N ILE A 165 23.97 10.75 -11.25
CA ILE A 165 23.13 10.27 -10.15
C ILE A 165 22.04 9.35 -10.69
N ALA A 166 21.35 9.76 -11.75
CA ALA A 166 20.29 8.98 -12.37
C ALA A 166 20.81 7.61 -12.87
N ARG A 167 21.99 7.57 -13.51
CA ARG A 167 22.63 6.31 -13.93
C ARG A 167 22.98 5.41 -12.74
N LYS A 168 23.50 5.98 -11.65
CA LYS A 168 23.82 5.22 -10.42
C LYS A 168 22.56 4.74 -9.71
N ALA A 169 21.49 5.53 -9.71
CA ALA A 169 20.23 5.22 -9.05
C ALA A 169 19.38 4.20 -9.82
N LYS A 170 19.43 4.21 -11.17
CA LYS A 170 18.64 3.32 -12.05
C LYS A 170 18.63 1.84 -11.62
N PRO A 171 19.77 1.18 -11.32
CA PRO A 171 19.73 -0.22 -10.87
C PRO A 171 19.03 -0.40 -9.52
N PHE A 172 19.21 0.51 -8.57
CA PHE A 172 18.55 0.44 -7.26
C PHE A 172 17.05 0.70 -7.34
N VAL A 173 16.63 1.67 -8.16
CA VAL A 173 15.22 1.95 -8.43
C VAL A 173 14.59 0.73 -9.08
N THR A 174 15.22 0.18 -10.13
CA THR A 174 14.73 -1.03 -10.83
C THR A 174 14.67 -2.25 -9.90
N ALA A 175 15.67 -2.44 -9.04
CA ALA A 175 15.64 -3.51 -8.05
C ALA A 175 14.56 -3.28 -6.99
N GLY A 176 14.42 -2.05 -6.48
CA GLY A 176 13.41 -1.67 -5.49
C GLY A 176 11.99 -1.87 -6.01
N ILE A 177 11.74 -1.56 -7.28
CA ILE A 177 10.48 -1.79 -7.99
C ILE A 177 10.01 -3.24 -7.90
N VAL A 178 10.93 -4.21 -7.98
CA VAL A 178 10.60 -5.64 -7.93
C VAL A 178 10.65 -6.17 -6.50
N LEU A 179 11.69 -5.78 -5.75
CA LEU A 179 11.96 -6.31 -4.41
C LEU A 179 11.01 -5.74 -3.37
N LEU A 180 10.64 -4.46 -3.44
CA LEU A 180 9.81 -3.83 -2.41
C LEU A 180 8.39 -4.42 -2.40
N PRO A 181 7.67 -4.58 -3.52
CA PRO A 181 6.37 -5.25 -3.52
C PRO A 181 6.46 -6.72 -3.08
N LEU A 182 7.54 -7.41 -3.46
CA LEU A 182 7.76 -8.80 -3.04
C LEU A 182 7.97 -8.91 -1.52
N ILE A 183 8.83 -8.06 -0.96
CA ILE A 183 9.08 -7.98 0.49
C ILE A 183 7.79 -7.59 1.20
N ALA A 184 7.10 -6.53 0.76
CA ALA A 184 5.83 -6.09 1.34
C ALA A 184 4.79 -7.22 1.32
N SER A 185 4.68 -7.97 0.24
CA SER A 185 3.77 -9.12 0.12
C SER A 185 4.13 -10.26 1.05
N LEU A 186 5.43 -10.53 1.25
CA LEU A 186 5.89 -11.51 2.23
C LEU A 186 5.56 -11.06 3.66
N PHE A 187 5.76 -9.79 3.98
CA PHE A 187 5.34 -9.21 5.26
C PHE A 187 3.82 -9.35 5.45
N LEU A 188 3.01 -8.96 4.47
CA LEU A 188 1.55 -9.11 4.51
C LEU A 188 1.13 -10.56 4.68
N LEU A 189 1.80 -11.51 4.02
CA LEU A 189 1.54 -12.94 4.18
C LEU A 189 1.79 -13.41 5.63
N LEU A 190 2.93 -13.05 6.20
CA LEU A 190 3.33 -13.50 7.55
C LEU A 190 2.49 -12.82 8.64
N PHE A 191 2.34 -11.50 8.58
CA PHE A 191 1.57 -10.74 9.57
C PHE A 191 0.06 -10.94 9.39
N GLY A 192 -0.43 -11.07 8.16
CA GLY A 192 -1.81 -11.43 7.86
C GLY A 192 -2.17 -12.79 8.46
N MET A 193 -1.25 -13.76 8.43
CA MET A 193 -1.49 -15.08 9.03
C MET A 193 -1.70 -14.97 10.54
N ILE A 194 -0.86 -14.19 11.22
CA ILE A 194 -1.00 -13.93 12.66
C ILE A 194 -2.31 -13.18 12.92
N GLY A 195 -2.63 -12.17 12.11
CA GLY A 195 -3.87 -11.39 12.19
C GLY A 195 -5.11 -12.28 12.09
N TYR A 196 -5.18 -13.17 11.10
CA TYR A 196 -6.31 -14.09 10.96
C TYR A 196 -6.38 -15.11 12.09
N LEU A 197 -5.23 -15.60 12.60
CA LEU A 197 -5.22 -16.46 13.80
C LEU A 197 -5.81 -15.74 15.02
N ILE A 198 -5.51 -14.46 15.21
CA ILE A 198 -6.09 -13.64 16.29
C ILE A 198 -7.59 -13.41 16.02
N LEU A 199 -7.98 -13.04 14.80
CA LEU A 199 -9.40 -12.85 14.44
C LEU A 199 -10.22 -14.13 14.64
N GLY A 200 -9.62 -15.29 14.38
CA GLY A 200 -10.24 -16.59 14.63
C GLY A 200 -10.66 -16.80 16.08
N ILE A 201 -9.99 -16.16 17.07
CA ILE A 201 -10.36 -16.25 18.50
C ILE A 201 -11.77 -15.67 18.70
N PHE A 202 -12.02 -14.49 18.13
CA PHE A 202 -13.33 -13.85 18.16
C PHE A 202 -14.33 -14.56 17.24
N GLY A 203 -13.87 -14.99 16.07
CA GLY A 203 -14.66 -15.78 15.12
C GLY A 203 -15.17 -17.10 15.72
N ALA A 204 -14.40 -17.73 16.60
CA ALA A 204 -14.80 -18.96 17.30
C ALA A 204 -16.04 -18.74 18.16
N LEU A 205 -16.12 -17.61 18.87
CA LEU A 205 -17.28 -17.25 19.69
C LEU A 205 -18.52 -17.02 18.82
N ALA A 206 -18.37 -16.35 17.68
CA ALA A 206 -19.45 -16.16 16.71
C ALA A 206 -19.93 -17.51 16.14
N ALA A 207 -19.01 -18.38 15.74
CA ALA A 207 -19.32 -19.72 15.24
C ALA A 207 -20.05 -20.57 16.29
N MET A 208 -19.61 -20.51 17.56
CA MET A 208 -20.28 -21.21 18.66
C MET A 208 -21.70 -20.68 18.90
N LEU A 209 -21.90 -19.36 18.86
CA LEU A 209 -23.22 -18.75 19.03
C LEU A 209 -24.18 -19.18 17.91
N ILE A 210 -23.73 -19.11 16.65
CA ILE A 210 -24.52 -19.51 15.48
C ILE A 210 -24.83 -21.01 15.52
N ALA A 211 -23.86 -21.84 15.88
CA ALA A 211 -24.07 -23.28 16.04
C ALA A 211 -25.10 -23.57 17.14
N ARG A 212 -25.08 -22.83 18.25
CA ARG A 212 -26.02 -23.01 19.37
C ARG A 212 -27.46 -22.72 18.97
N VAL A 213 -27.68 -21.71 18.12
CA VAL A 213 -29.00 -21.40 17.52
C VAL A 213 -29.47 -22.55 16.61
N GLY A 214 -28.54 -23.24 15.96
CA GLY A 214 -28.81 -24.41 15.11
C GLY A 214 -28.87 -25.75 15.85
N ASP A 215 -29.04 -25.74 17.18
CA ASP A 215 -29.03 -26.94 18.04
C ASP A 215 -27.75 -27.79 17.96
N MET A 216 -26.65 -27.21 17.47
CA MET A 216 -25.34 -27.83 17.43
C MET A 216 -24.46 -27.34 18.57
N ARG A 217 -23.71 -28.27 19.18
CA ARG A 217 -22.71 -27.94 20.19
C ARG A 217 -21.33 -28.00 19.54
N LEU A 218 -20.70 -26.83 19.45
CA LEU A 218 -19.28 -26.69 19.08
C LEU A 218 -18.47 -26.39 20.33
N HIS A 219 -17.40 -27.14 20.55
CA HIS A 219 -16.35 -26.74 21.48
C HIS A 219 -15.56 -25.57 20.89
N TYR A 220 -14.95 -24.75 21.75
CA TYR A 220 -14.20 -23.57 21.32
C TYR A 220 -13.16 -23.86 20.24
N ARG A 221 -12.42 -24.96 20.40
CA ARG A 221 -11.43 -25.42 19.41
C ARG A 221 -12.05 -25.73 18.04
N GLU A 222 -13.23 -26.33 18.02
CA GLU A 222 -13.96 -26.63 16.78
C GLU A 222 -14.46 -25.34 16.13
N GLY A 223 -15.04 -24.44 16.94
CA GLY A 223 -15.47 -23.11 16.51
C GLY A 223 -14.32 -22.31 15.90
N TYR A 224 -13.12 -22.38 16.49
CA TYR A 224 -11.92 -21.70 15.99
C TYR A 224 -11.48 -22.19 14.60
N VAL A 225 -11.42 -23.51 14.39
CA VAL A 225 -11.08 -24.08 13.08
C VAL A 225 -12.14 -23.73 12.04
N VAL A 226 -13.42 -23.82 12.42
CA VAL A 226 -14.56 -23.43 11.58
C VAL A 226 -14.48 -21.95 11.20
N SER A 227 -14.18 -21.06 12.14
CA SER A 227 -14.07 -19.62 11.85
C SER A 227 -12.91 -19.32 10.92
N LEU A 228 -11.75 -19.96 11.09
CA LEU A 228 -10.61 -19.74 10.19
C LEU A 228 -10.89 -20.24 8.77
N TYR A 229 -11.71 -21.28 8.62
CA TYR A 229 -12.17 -21.72 7.31
C TYR A 229 -13.14 -20.71 6.68
N ALA A 230 -14.07 -20.18 7.47
CA ALA A 230 -15.03 -19.15 7.06
C ALA A 230 -14.40 -17.77 6.78
N ILE A 231 -13.14 -17.55 7.16
CA ILE A 231 -12.39 -16.34 6.79
C ILE A 231 -11.92 -16.39 5.33
N ILE A 232 -11.80 -17.56 4.69
CA ILE A 232 -11.34 -17.65 3.30
C ILE A 232 -12.27 -16.88 2.34
N PRO A 233 -13.61 -17.04 2.39
CA PRO A 233 -14.53 -16.22 1.60
C PRO A 233 -14.43 -14.72 1.90
N VAL A 234 -14.17 -14.35 3.16
CA VAL A 234 -13.97 -12.96 3.57
C VAL A 234 -12.73 -12.39 2.88
N ALA A 235 -11.61 -13.10 2.91
CA ALA A 235 -10.37 -12.66 2.24
C ALA A 235 -10.55 -12.54 0.71
N VAL A 236 -11.30 -13.44 0.07
CA VAL A 236 -11.63 -13.33 -1.35
C VAL A 236 -12.52 -12.11 -1.63
N PHE A 237 -13.51 -11.88 -0.77
CA PHE A 237 -14.42 -10.74 -0.90
C PHE A 237 -13.69 -9.42 -0.67
N ASP A 238 -12.88 -9.31 0.38
CA ASP A 238 -12.05 -8.14 0.68
C ASP A 238 -11.13 -7.83 -0.50
N ALA A 239 -10.42 -8.84 -1.02
CA ALA A 239 -9.60 -8.69 -2.21
C ALA A 239 -10.40 -8.13 -3.40
N ALA A 240 -11.62 -8.62 -3.64
CA ALA A 240 -12.49 -8.11 -4.71
C ALA A 240 -12.96 -6.68 -4.46
N THR A 241 -13.26 -6.31 -3.20
CA THR A 241 -13.68 -4.94 -2.85
C THR A 241 -12.56 -3.92 -2.90
N ASP A 242 -11.31 -4.34 -2.67
CA ASP A 242 -10.13 -3.48 -2.79
C ASP A 242 -9.91 -3.04 -4.24
N PHE A 243 -10.22 -3.91 -5.22
CA PHE A 243 -10.15 -3.55 -6.65
C PHE A 243 -11.17 -2.49 -7.08
N ILE A 244 -12.25 -2.29 -6.33
CA ILE A 244 -13.33 -1.34 -6.65
C ILE A 244 -13.36 -0.12 -5.72
N GLU A 245 -12.35 0.03 -4.85
CA GLU A 245 -12.18 1.18 -3.94
C GLU A 245 -13.40 1.50 -3.05
N SER A 246 -14.21 0.49 -2.72
CA SER A 246 -15.53 0.68 -2.08
C SER A 246 -15.51 1.14 -0.61
N GLY A 247 -14.34 1.31 0.00
CA GLY A 247 -14.12 2.03 1.27
C GLY A 247 -14.70 1.44 2.56
N ASN A 248 -15.45 0.32 2.52
CA ASN A 248 -16.13 -0.27 3.68
C ASN A 248 -15.88 -1.78 3.88
N SER A 249 -14.63 -2.23 3.69
CA SER A 249 -14.27 -3.66 3.73
C SER A 249 -14.63 -4.35 5.06
N PHE A 250 -14.42 -3.72 6.23
CA PHE A 250 -14.59 -4.42 7.52
C PHE A 250 -16.02 -4.92 7.77
N TRP A 251 -17.02 -4.06 7.66
CA TRP A 251 -18.41 -4.43 7.96
C TRP A 251 -18.97 -5.41 6.93
N LEU A 252 -18.59 -5.25 5.67
CA LEU A 252 -18.97 -6.18 4.61
C LEU A 252 -18.31 -7.55 4.81
N GLY A 253 -17.02 -7.58 5.16
CA GLY A 253 -16.31 -8.81 5.50
C GLY A 253 -16.94 -9.53 6.69
N LEU A 254 -17.34 -8.81 7.73
CA LEU A 254 -18.09 -9.37 8.86
C LEU A 254 -19.45 -9.94 8.41
N ALA A 255 -20.18 -9.24 7.55
CA ALA A 255 -21.45 -9.73 7.02
C ALA A 255 -21.25 -11.03 6.22
N VAL A 256 -20.26 -11.08 5.32
CA VAL A 256 -19.89 -12.28 4.56
C VAL A 256 -19.53 -13.42 5.50
N PHE A 257 -18.71 -13.16 6.52
CA PHE A 257 -18.33 -14.15 7.53
C PHE A 257 -19.55 -14.77 8.21
N LEU A 258 -20.47 -13.93 8.69
CA LEU A 258 -21.68 -14.38 9.40
C LEU A 258 -22.61 -15.17 8.47
N VAL A 259 -22.81 -14.69 7.23
CA VAL A 259 -23.64 -15.37 6.22
C VAL A 259 -23.08 -16.75 5.91
N VAL A 260 -21.77 -16.85 5.69
CA VAL A 260 -21.09 -18.14 5.43
C VAL A 260 -21.27 -19.09 6.60
N LEU A 261 -21.08 -18.62 7.85
CA LEU A 261 -21.28 -19.46 9.02
C LEU A 261 -22.73 -19.94 9.16
N VAL A 262 -23.72 -19.06 9.04
CA VAL A 262 -25.14 -19.41 9.14
C VAL A 262 -25.52 -20.42 8.05
N ALA A 263 -25.17 -20.14 6.80
CA ALA A 263 -25.51 -21.01 5.67
C ALA A 263 -24.91 -22.42 5.81
N ASN A 264 -23.67 -22.53 6.27
CA ASN A 264 -22.98 -23.82 6.35
C ASN A 264 -23.31 -24.61 7.61
N LEU A 265 -23.62 -23.95 8.71
CA LEU A 265 -23.92 -24.60 9.98
C LEU A 265 -25.40 -25.06 10.06
N HIS A 266 -26.34 -24.36 9.42
CA HIS A 266 -27.78 -24.70 9.55
C HIS A 266 -28.34 -25.64 8.47
N ALA A 267 -27.68 -25.78 7.31
CA ALA A 267 -28.21 -26.50 6.13
C ALA A 267 -28.57 -27.99 6.33
N ARG A 268 -28.22 -28.64 7.44
CA ARG A 268 -28.55 -30.06 7.68
C ARG A 268 -29.81 -30.29 8.50
N ARG A 269 -30.35 -29.26 9.16
CA ARG A 269 -31.61 -29.35 9.91
C ARG A 269 -32.77 -29.73 8.99
N ASP A 270 -32.78 -29.13 7.81
CA ASP A 270 -33.85 -29.28 6.81
C ASP A 270 -33.76 -30.64 6.10
N ALA A 271 -32.56 -31.20 5.92
CA ALA A 271 -32.38 -32.51 5.30
C ALA A 271 -32.84 -33.68 6.19
N SER A 272 -32.80 -33.52 7.52
CA SER A 272 -33.23 -34.55 8.48
C SER A 272 -34.68 -34.44 8.94
N THR A 273 -35.39 -33.36 8.60
CA THR A 273 -36.84 -33.20 8.91
C THR A 273 -37.75 -33.63 7.77
N VAL A 274 -37.19 -33.94 6.60
CA VAL A 274 -37.93 -34.36 5.39
C VAL A 274 -37.80 -35.88 5.13
N ALA A 275 -37.08 -36.61 5.99
CA ALA A 275 -36.94 -38.07 5.98
C ALA A 275 -37.60 -38.68 7.22
#